data_AF-A0A178XED1-F1
#
_entry.id   AF-A0A178XED1-F1
#
_cell.length_a   1.000
_cell.length_b   1.000
_cell.length_c   1.000
_cell.angle_alpha   90.00
_cell.angle_beta   90.00
_cell.angle_gamma   90.00
#
_symmetry.space_group_name_H-M   'P 1'
#
loop_
_entity.id
_entity.type
_entity.pdbx_description
1 polymer ?
#
loop_
_entity_poly.entity_id
_entity_poly.type
_entity_poly.pdbx_seq_one_letter_code
_entity_poly.pdbx_strand_id
1 'polypeptide(L)'
;MRAYCADNLTRPWPGIPRLIAEGVLVADQDGLGTRLQDEMRQRLAAGPAAATASELDAQRYELTDLLDDLTGADDPAEIAFIAARVLTKTAQLALLAGHHWQDSGKWLWRELHDHDPRLAEQLATALPEAARLNAVAYAVLDRAGGPLRDGYRVTDARRP
;
A
#
# COMPACT_ATOMS: atom_id res chain seq x y z
N MET A 1 -21.27 -2.26 -13.66
CA MET A 1 -20.84 -2.60 -12.30
C MET A 1 -19.79 -3.71 -12.27
N ARG A 2 -20.06 -4.92 -12.83
CA ARG A 2 -19.07 -6.02 -12.87
C ARG A 2 -17.72 -5.66 -13.52
N ALA A 3 -17.74 -5.03 -14.70
CA ALA A 3 -16.50 -4.60 -15.38
C ALA A 3 -15.68 -3.58 -14.56
N TYR A 4 -16.36 -2.64 -13.89
CA TYR A 4 -15.70 -1.64 -13.06
C TYR A 4 -15.13 -2.23 -11.77
N CYS A 5 -15.80 -3.23 -11.17
CA CYS A 5 -15.24 -3.98 -10.04
C CYS A 5 -14.03 -4.80 -10.46
N ALA A 6 -14.06 -5.42 -11.65
CA ALA A 6 -12.92 -6.16 -12.19
C ALA A 6 -11.68 -5.27 -12.33
N ASP A 7 -11.81 -4.07 -12.91
CA ASP A 7 -10.70 -3.10 -13.01
C ASP A 7 -10.17 -2.60 -11.65
N ASN A 8 -11.04 -2.49 -10.64
CA ASN A 8 -10.60 -2.13 -9.29
C ASN A 8 -9.91 -3.29 -8.56
N LEU A 9 -10.20 -4.54 -8.94
CA LEU A 9 -9.57 -5.74 -8.39
C LEU A 9 -8.25 -6.08 -9.08
N THR A 10 -8.03 -5.62 -10.32
CA THR A 10 -6.71 -5.70 -10.98
C THR A 10 -5.75 -4.66 -10.43
N ARG A 11 -6.29 -3.56 -9.88
CA ARG A 11 -5.53 -2.60 -9.07
C ARG A 11 -5.52 -3.09 -7.62
N PRO A 12 -4.50 -2.75 -6.82
CA PRO A 12 -4.47 -3.17 -5.42
C PRO A 12 -5.49 -2.42 -4.52
N TRP A 13 -6.45 -1.68 -5.07
CA TRP A 13 -7.31 -0.72 -4.37
C TRP A 13 -8.73 -1.29 -4.14
N PRO A 14 -9.06 -1.78 -2.94
CA PRO A 14 -10.27 -2.57 -2.71
C PRO A 14 -11.54 -1.74 -2.45
N GLY A 15 -11.52 -0.42 -2.65
CA GLY A 15 -12.58 0.48 -2.19
C GLY A 15 -14.00 0.11 -2.66
N ILE A 16 -14.17 -0.18 -3.95
CA ILE A 16 -15.48 -0.57 -4.50
C ILE A 16 -15.88 -2.00 -4.10
N PRO A 17 -15.00 -2.99 -4.22
CA PRO A 17 -15.26 -4.31 -3.65
C PRO A 17 -15.72 -4.27 -2.19
N ARG A 18 -15.08 -3.45 -1.33
CA ARG A 18 -15.49 -3.26 0.07
C ARG A 18 -16.85 -2.61 0.21
N LEU A 19 -17.10 -1.54 -0.55
CA LEU A 19 -18.41 -0.88 -0.55
C LEU A 19 -19.54 -1.86 -0.84
N ILE A 20 -19.33 -2.78 -1.79
CA ILE A 20 -20.32 -3.80 -2.14
C ILE A 20 -20.42 -4.87 -1.06
N ALA A 21 -19.28 -5.38 -0.57
CA ALA A 21 -19.22 -6.45 0.43
C ALA A 21 -19.83 -6.06 1.79
N GLU A 22 -19.64 -4.80 2.20
CA GLU A 22 -20.02 -4.27 3.51
C GLU A 22 -21.33 -3.46 3.47
N GLY A 23 -21.82 -3.12 2.27
CA GLY A 23 -23.05 -2.34 2.09
C GLY A 23 -24.29 -3.04 2.64
N VAL A 24 -25.34 -2.25 2.92
CA VAL A 24 -26.65 -2.78 3.33
C VAL A 24 -27.56 -2.89 2.12
N LEU A 25 -28.09 -4.08 1.86
CA LEU A 25 -29.07 -4.31 0.80
C LEU A 25 -30.43 -3.74 1.22
N VAL A 26 -30.95 -2.79 0.44
CA VAL A 26 -32.29 -2.21 0.65
C VAL A 26 -33.38 -3.06 0.00
N ALA A 27 -33.04 -3.77 -1.08
CA ALA A 27 -33.91 -4.73 -1.76
C ALA A 27 -33.05 -5.78 -2.51
N ASP A 28 -33.51 -7.04 -2.54
CA ASP A 28 -32.84 -8.12 -3.27
C ASP A 28 -33.84 -9.23 -3.67
N GLN A 29 -34.71 -8.92 -4.64
CA GLN A 29 -35.80 -9.82 -5.03
C GLN A 29 -35.29 -11.13 -5.69
N ASP A 30 -34.19 -11.05 -6.45
CA ASP A 30 -33.66 -12.18 -7.23
C ASP A 30 -32.36 -12.76 -6.64
N GLY A 31 -32.00 -12.36 -5.41
CA GLY A 31 -30.78 -12.78 -4.72
C GLY A 31 -29.47 -12.30 -5.36
N LEU A 32 -29.53 -11.38 -6.32
CA LEU A 32 -28.34 -10.88 -7.03
C LEU A 32 -27.46 -10.05 -6.10
N GLY A 33 -28.07 -9.24 -5.24
CA GLY A 33 -27.35 -8.42 -4.26
C GLY A 33 -26.53 -9.30 -3.35
N THR A 34 -27.16 -10.28 -2.71
CA THR A 34 -26.52 -11.24 -1.81
C THR A 34 -25.37 -11.97 -2.49
N ARG A 35 -25.58 -12.52 -3.70
CA ARG A 35 -24.53 -13.19 -4.47
C ARG A 35 -23.33 -12.28 -4.78
N LEU A 36 -23.59 -11.01 -5.12
CA LEU A 36 -22.52 -10.04 -5.37
C LEU A 36 -21.75 -9.70 -4.09
N GLN A 37 -22.42 -9.57 -2.94
CA GLN A 37 -21.74 -9.34 -1.67
C GLN A 37 -20.82 -10.51 -1.32
N ASP A 38 -21.33 -11.73 -1.44
CA ASP A 38 -20.55 -12.94 -1.16
C ASP A 38 -19.36 -13.09 -2.11
N GLU A 39 -19.56 -12.81 -3.41
CA GLU A 39 -18.47 -12.79 -4.39
C GLU A 39 -17.39 -11.76 -4.01
N MET A 40 -17.78 -10.54 -3.61
CA MET A 40 -16.80 -9.52 -3.21
C MET A 40 -16.09 -9.87 -1.90
N ARG A 41 -16.79 -10.44 -0.90
CA ARG A 41 -16.17 -10.93 0.34
C ARG A 41 -15.13 -12.01 0.07
N GLN A 42 -15.46 -12.99 -0.78
CA GLN A 42 -14.54 -14.06 -1.16
C GLN A 42 -13.29 -13.50 -1.85
N ARG A 43 -13.45 -12.52 -2.76
CA ARG A 43 -12.32 -11.90 -3.44
C ARG A 43 -11.47 -11.04 -2.52
N LEU A 44 -12.09 -10.27 -1.62
CA LEU A 44 -11.37 -9.49 -0.62
C LEU A 44 -10.53 -10.39 0.29
N ALA A 45 -11.10 -11.52 0.72
CA ALA A 45 -10.40 -12.52 1.52
C ALA A 45 -9.25 -13.22 0.77
N ALA A 46 -9.34 -13.32 -0.56
CA ALA A 46 -8.29 -13.91 -1.39
C ALA A 46 -7.04 -13.00 -1.53
N GLY A 47 -7.18 -11.70 -1.28
CA GLY A 47 -6.09 -10.73 -1.46
C GLY A 47 -5.87 -10.28 -2.91
N PRO A 48 -5.02 -9.25 -3.12
CA PRO A 48 -4.62 -8.83 -4.46
C PRO A 48 -3.76 -9.89 -5.16
N ALA A 49 -3.59 -9.73 -6.47
CA ALA A 49 -2.56 -10.45 -7.18
C ALA A 49 -1.17 -10.15 -6.60
N ALA A 50 -0.30 -11.16 -6.62
CA ALA A 50 1.09 -10.97 -6.20
C ALA A 50 1.78 -9.91 -7.05
N ALA A 51 2.56 -9.05 -6.39
CA ALA A 51 3.38 -8.05 -7.04
C ALA A 51 4.41 -8.72 -7.97
N THR A 52 4.62 -8.13 -9.14
CA THR A 52 5.77 -8.46 -9.96
C THR A 52 7.06 -7.96 -9.30
N ALA A 53 8.20 -8.58 -9.63
CA ALA A 53 9.50 -8.11 -9.15
C ALA A 53 9.76 -6.64 -9.51
N SER A 54 9.34 -6.21 -10.71
CA SER A 54 9.49 -4.82 -11.14
C SER A 54 8.64 -3.84 -10.33
N GLU A 55 7.45 -4.23 -9.87
CA GLU A 55 6.60 -3.38 -9.02
C GLU A 55 7.20 -3.25 -7.61
N LEU A 56 7.73 -4.35 -7.07
CA LEU A 56 8.40 -4.34 -5.77
C LEU A 56 9.67 -3.49 -5.81
N ASP A 57 10.51 -3.66 -6.83
CA ASP A 57 11.72 -2.88 -7.02
C ASP A 57 11.42 -1.39 -7.23
N ALA A 58 10.37 -1.04 -7.98
CA ALA A 58 9.96 0.35 -8.15
C ALA A 58 9.58 1.02 -6.82
N GLN A 59 8.83 0.32 -5.94
CA GLN A 59 8.52 0.84 -4.60
C GLN A 59 9.76 0.94 -3.71
N ARG A 60 10.67 -0.04 -3.77
CA ARG A 60 11.93 -0.01 -3.03
C ARG A 60 12.83 1.15 -3.47
N TYR A 61 12.91 1.38 -4.77
CA TYR A 61 13.67 2.50 -5.32
C TYR A 61 13.09 3.84 -4.85
N GLU A 62 11.77 4.05 -4.99
CA GLU A 62 11.11 5.28 -4.54
C GLU A 62 11.30 5.52 -3.03
N LEU A 63 11.18 4.47 -2.20
CA LEU A 63 11.41 4.60 -0.77
C LEU A 63 12.89 4.88 -0.44
N THR A 64 13.84 4.29 -1.18
CA THR A 64 15.26 4.56 -0.97
C THR A 64 15.59 6.03 -1.24
N ASP A 65 15.10 6.57 -2.36
CA ASP A 65 15.27 7.98 -2.76
C ASP A 65 14.72 8.93 -1.68
N LEU A 66 13.51 8.65 -1.17
CA LEU A 66 12.90 9.43 -0.10
C LEU A 66 13.67 9.39 1.23
N LEU A 67 14.34 8.29 1.53
CA LEU A 67 15.16 8.16 2.74
C LEU A 67 16.48 8.93 2.63
N ASP A 68 17.06 8.97 1.44
CA ASP A 68 18.24 9.78 1.15
C ASP A 68 17.86 11.29 1.23
N ASP A 69 16.72 11.68 0.65
CA ASP A 69 16.15 13.04 0.77
C ASP A 69 15.89 13.43 2.24
N LEU A 70 15.24 12.57 3.02
CA LEU A 70 14.93 12.85 4.43
C LEU A 70 16.19 13.01 5.28
N THR A 71 17.28 12.32 4.91
CA THR A 71 18.57 12.41 5.61
C THR A 71 19.30 13.71 5.28
N GLY A 72 19.09 14.26 4.07
CA GLY A 72 19.73 15.50 3.62
C GLY A 72 18.93 16.78 3.90
N ALA A 73 17.70 16.68 4.41
CA ALA A 73 16.82 17.82 4.65
C ALA A 73 17.08 18.48 6.01
N ASP A 74 17.25 19.81 6.00
CA ASP A 74 17.41 20.62 7.22
C ASP A 74 16.21 21.56 7.45
N ASP A 75 15.41 21.86 6.41
CA ASP A 75 14.23 22.71 6.53
C ASP A 75 13.07 21.95 7.19
N PRO A 76 12.45 22.48 8.27
CA PRO A 76 11.37 21.80 8.96
C PRO A 76 10.14 21.50 8.10
N ALA A 77 9.82 22.33 7.11
CA ALA A 77 8.70 22.10 6.22
C ALA A 77 9.04 20.99 5.22
N GLU A 78 10.23 20.99 4.63
CA GLU A 78 10.70 19.91 3.77
C GLU A 78 10.70 18.57 4.50
N ILE A 79 11.26 18.53 5.71
CA ILE A 79 11.25 17.33 6.58
C ILE A 79 9.82 16.81 6.77
N ALA A 80 8.86 17.69 7.09
CA ALA A 80 7.47 17.28 7.29
C ALA A 80 6.83 16.67 6.04
N PHE A 81 7.08 17.26 4.86
CA PHE A 81 6.56 16.77 3.58
C PHE A 81 7.20 15.42 3.19
N ILE A 82 8.51 15.28 3.35
CA ILE A 82 9.23 14.05 3.02
C ILE A 82 8.85 12.94 4.01
N ALA A 83 8.79 13.23 5.32
CA ALA A 83 8.40 12.27 6.35
C ALA A 83 6.99 11.70 6.12
N ALA A 84 6.03 12.52 5.72
CA ALA A 84 4.68 12.05 5.37
C ALA A 84 4.70 11.08 4.16
N ARG A 85 5.56 11.34 3.17
CA ARG A 85 5.76 10.43 2.03
C ARG A 85 6.46 9.14 2.46
N VAL A 86 7.54 9.21 3.26
CA VAL A 86 8.23 8.03 3.79
C VAL A 86 7.27 7.14 4.58
N LEU A 87 6.45 7.73 5.45
CA LEU A 87 5.42 7.00 6.22
C LEU A 87 4.50 6.18 5.31
N THR A 88 3.89 6.84 4.32
CA THR A 88 2.92 6.20 3.43
C THR A 88 3.58 5.18 2.50
N LYS A 89 4.77 5.47 1.98
CA LYS A 89 5.52 4.56 1.10
C LYS A 89 6.04 3.34 1.83
N THR A 90 6.44 3.49 3.09
CA THR A 90 6.82 2.36 3.94
C THR A 90 5.65 1.41 4.17
N ALA A 91 4.47 1.94 4.49
CA ALA A 91 3.25 1.14 4.65
C ALA A 91 2.87 0.41 3.34
N GLN A 92 2.93 1.10 2.21
CA GLN A 92 2.66 0.54 0.89
C GLN A 92 3.62 -0.60 0.53
N LEU A 93 4.93 -0.42 0.77
CA LEU A 93 5.92 -1.45 0.50
C LEU A 93 5.68 -2.69 1.36
N ALA A 94 5.37 -2.53 2.66
CA ALA A 94 5.09 -3.65 3.56
C ALA A 94 3.86 -4.46 3.08
N LEU A 95 2.77 -3.77 2.72
CA LEU A 95 1.57 -4.42 2.20
C LEU A 95 1.81 -5.10 0.85
N LEU A 96 2.55 -4.45 -0.06
CA LEU A 96 2.90 -5.01 -1.37
C LEU A 96 3.73 -6.30 -1.20
N ALA A 97 4.75 -6.28 -0.35
CA ALA A 97 5.60 -7.44 -0.06
C ALA A 97 4.83 -8.57 0.64
N GLY A 98 3.82 -8.24 1.44
CA GLY A 98 2.95 -9.20 2.12
C GLY A 98 1.78 -9.73 1.27
N HIS A 99 1.62 -9.28 0.02
CA HIS A 99 0.44 -9.57 -0.82
C HIS A 99 -0.88 -9.13 -0.18
N HIS A 100 -0.88 -7.96 0.46
CA HIS A 100 -2.07 -7.34 1.02
C HIS A 100 -2.56 -6.19 0.15
N TRP A 101 -3.87 -5.93 0.23
CA TRP A 101 -4.49 -4.81 -0.47
C TRP A 101 -3.81 -3.50 -0.07
N GLN A 102 -3.69 -2.59 -1.03
CA GLN A 102 -3.18 -1.24 -0.79
C GLN A 102 -4.29 -0.24 -1.02
N ASP A 103 -4.40 0.73 -0.14
CA ASP A 103 -5.29 1.85 -0.33
C ASP A 103 -4.54 3.15 -0.03
N SER A 104 -5.28 4.24 0.06
CA SER A 104 -4.79 5.57 0.39
C SER A 104 -5.46 6.10 1.64
N GLY A 105 -4.84 7.14 2.22
CA GLY A 105 -5.39 7.82 3.39
C GLY A 105 -5.63 6.87 4.56
N LYS A 106 -6.82 6.96 5.16
CA LYS A 106 -7.18 6.18 6.36
C LYS A 106 -7.18 4.66 6.13
N TRP A 107 -7.45 4.21 4.92
CA TRP A 107 -7.55 2.78 4.63
C TRP A 107 -6.16 2.15 4.54
N LEU A 108 -5.14 2.89 4.09
CA LEU A 108 -3.76 2.42 4.14
C LEU A 108 -3.34 2.05 5.57
N TRP A 109 -3.67 2.91 6.54
CA TRP A 109 -3.39 2.63 7.95
C TRP A 109 -4.14 1.41 8.47
N ARG A 110 -5.43 1.26 8.11
CA ARG A 110 -6.25 0.11 8.51
C ARG A 110 -5.73 -1.20 7.93
N GLU A 111 -5.39 -1.23 6.64
CA GLU A 111 -4.79 -2.41 6.01
C GLU A 111 -3.49 -2.79 6.69
N LEU A 112 -2.63 -1.81 6.94
CA LEU A 112 -1.36 -2.04 7.61
C LEU A 112 -1.59 -2.56 9.03
N HIS A 113 -2.51 -1.97 9.77
CA HIS A 113 -2.81 -2.39 11.14
C HIS A 113 -3.40 -3.80 11.19
N ASP A 114 -4.27 -4.16 10.25
CA ASP A 114 -4.86 -5.51 10.17
C ASP A 114 -3.80 -6.56 9.76
N HIS A 115 -2.83 -6.18 8.92
CA HIS A 115 -1.73 -7.05 8.48
C HIS A 115 -0.59 -7.18 9.51
N ASP A 116 -0.05 -6.04 9.96
CA ASP A 116 1.09 -5.91 10.88
C ASP A 116 0.81 -4.77 11.88
N PRO A 117 0.02 -5.05 12.95
CA PRO A 117 -0.33 -4.05 13.95
C PRO A 117 0.90 -3.40 14.59
N ARG A 118 1.98 -4.17 14.75
CA ARG A 118 3.22 -3.67 15.34
C ARG A 118 3.88 -2.64 14.44
N LEU A 119 3.99 -2.91 13.14
CA LEU A 119 4.54 -1.95 12.19
C LEU A 119 3.66 -0.70 12.09
N ALA A 120 2.34 -0.85 12.10
CA ALA A 120 1.42 0.28 12.07
C ALA A 120 1.64 1.24 13.25
N GLU A 121 1.78 0.70 14.46
CA GLU A 121 2.07 1.49 15.68
C GLU A 121 3.49 2.09 15.66
N GLN A 122 4.48 1.35 15.17
CA GLN A 122 5.84 1.85 15.03
C GLN A 122 5.89 3.05 14.07
N LEU A 123 5.21 2.97 12.93
CA LEU A 123 5.13 4.05 11.95
C LEU A 123 4.35 5.27 12.49
N ALA A 124 3.21 5.05 13.14
CA ALA A 124 2.40 6.13 13.71
C ALA A 124 3.17 6.93 14.78
N THR A 125 3.96 6.24 15.59
CA THR A 125 4.76 6.86 16.65
C THR A 125 6.09 7.42 16.18
N ALA A 126 6.61 6.97 15.03
CA ALA A 126 7.89 7.41 14.49
C ALA A 126 7.80 8.72 13.67
N LEU A 127 6.63 9.06 13.14
CA LEU A 127 6.44 10.24 12.27
C LEU A 127 7.03 11.56 12.81
N PRO A 128 6.93 11.89 14.12
CA PRO A 128 7.51 13.12 14.65
C PRO A 128 9.04 13.14 14.71
N GLU A 129 9.70 11.99 14.60
CA GLU A 129 11.14 11.81 14.79
C GLU A 129 11.78 11.22 13.52
N ALA A 130 12.30 12.06 12.63
CA ALA A 130 12.82 11.64 11.32
C ALA A 130 13.82 10.46 11.39
N ALA A 131 14.72 10.46 12.37
CA ALA A 131 15.67 9.35 12.57
C ALA A 131 14.98 8.02 12.91
N ARG A 132 13.91 8.05 13.72
CA ARG A 132 13.12 6.87 14.08
C ARG A 132 12.30 6.40 12.88
N LEU A 133 11.72 7.33 12.12
CA LEU A 133 10.99 7.01 10.89
C LEU A 133 11.90 6.34 9.86
N ASN A 134 13.12 6.89 9.66
CA ASN A 134 14.15 6.28 8.83
C ASN A 134 14.45 4.84 9.27
N ALA A 135 14.68 4.61 10.56
CA ALA A 135 14.99 3.27 11.06
C ALA A 135 13.87 2.25 10.79
N VAL A 136 12.61 2.63 10.98
CA VAL A 136 11.45 1.76 10.68
C VAL A 136 11.33 1.49 9.18
N ALA A 137 11.52 2.52 8.34
CA ALA A 137 11.46 2.41 6.90
C ALA A 137 12.56 1.50 6.33
N TYR A 138 13.81 1.65 6.79
CA TYR A 138 14.91 0.75 6.42
C TYR A 138 14.63 -0.71 6.81
N ALA A 139 14.05 -0.95 8.00
CA ALA A 139 13.68 -2.32 8.41
C ALA A 139 12.60 -2.96 7.50
N VAL A 140 11.70 -2.17 6.92
CA VAL A 140 10.75 -2.65 5.91
C VAL A 140 11.45 -2.89 4.58
N LEU A 141 12.31 -1.95 4.17
CA LEU A 141 13.10 -2.02 2.95
C LEU A 141 13.97 -3.29 2.93
N ASP A 142 14.64 -3.61 4.03
CA ASP A 142 15.49 -4.80 4.19
C ASP A 142 14.68 -6.10 4.07
N ARG A 143 13.50 -6.16 4.68
CA ARG A 143 12.57 -7.29 4.52
C ARG A 143 12.10 -7.47 3.06
N ALA A 144 12.06 -6.39 2.29
CA ALA A 144 11.69 -6.39 0.88
C ALA A 144 12.88 -6.62 -0.08
N GLY A 145 14.10 -6.81 0.43
CA GLY A 145 15.31 -7.06 -0.38
C GLY A 145 16.36 -5.95 -0.33
N GLY A 146 16.16 -4.93 0.51
CA GLY A 146 17.11 -3.83 0.77
C GLY A 146 16.93 -2.60 -0.12
N PRO A 147 17.76 -1.56 0.06
CA PRO A 147 17.72 -0.35 -0.76
C PRO A 147 18.14 -0.58 -2.21
N LEU A 148 17.63 0.25 -3.12
CA LEU A 148 18.04 0.32 -4.52
C LEU A 148 18.47 1.76 -4.85
N ARG A 149 19.68 1.94 -5.38
CA ARG A 149 20.29 3.25 -5.68
C ARG A 149 20.60 3.41 -7.19
N ASP A 150 21.04 4.61 -7.57
CA ASP A 150 21.31 5.02 -8.95
C ASP A 150 21.95 3.94 -9.84
N GLY A 151 21.35 3.77 -11.03
CA GLY A 151 21.65 2.69 -11.99
C GLY A 151 20.50 1.69 -12.17
N TYR A 152 19.50 1.71 -11.28
CA TYR A 152 18.28 0.93 -11.44
C TYR A 152 17.47 1.46 -12.64
N ARG A 153 17.29 0.62 -13.66
CA ARG A 153 16.39 0.91 -14.78
C ARG A 153 15.12 0.11 -14.56
N VAL A 154 14.00 0.79 -14.34
CA VAL A 154 12.67 0.18 -14.47
C VAL A 154 12.57 -0.33 -15.91
N THR A 155 12.54 -1.65 -16.08
CA THR A 155 12.15 -2.24 -17.37
C THR A 155 10.64 -2.11 -17.48
N ASP A 156 10.18 -0.96 -17.98
CA ASP A 156 8.76 -0.76 -18.25
C ASP A 156 8.33 -1.70 -19.37
N ALA A 157 7.43 -2.63 -19.07
CA ALA A 157 6.77 -3.49 -20.06
C ALA A 157 5.65 -2.76 -20.83
N ARG A 158 5.50 -1.44 -20.65
CA ARG A 158 4.56 -0.58 -21.39
C ARG A 158 5.30 0.48 -22.22
N ARG A 159 6.00 0.03 -23.26
CA ARG A 159 6.18 0.83 -24.50
C ARG A 159 5.79 -0.03 -25.70
N PRO A 160 5.14 0.56 -26.74
CA PRO A 160 4.46 -0.16 -27.81
C PRO A 160 5.36 -1.12 -28.59
#